data_AF-A0A6J6YS38-F1
#
_entry.id   AF-A0A6J6YS38-F1
#
_cell.length_a   1.000
_cell.length_b   1.000
_cell.length_c   1.000
_cell.angle_alpha   90.00
_cell.angle_beta   90.00
_cell.angle_gamma   90.00
#
_symmetry.space_group_name_H-M   'P 1'
#
loop_
_entity.id
_entity.type
_entity.pdbx_description
1 polymer ?
#
loop_
_entity_poly.entity_id
_entity_poly.type
_entity_poly.pdbx_seq_one_letter_code
_entity_poly.pdbx_strand_id
1 'polypeptide(L)'
;MFAPEGVLRIFERGNPEPVRQRIGRAEIAEAIKGLSRYDVTLHVVSNHYVDIDGDVATGESYCRASHIRAVEGGDAAARENYVMNIRYLDDFIRTTEGWRIAKRELQVEFTEVSPIL
;
A
#
# COMPACT_ATOMS: atom_id res chain seq x y z
N MET A 1 2.94 -4.43 -11.39
CA MET A 1 4.32 -3.95 -11.10
C MET A 1 4.44 -2.49 -11.51
N PHE A 2 5.22 -1.68 -10.79
CA PHE A 2 5.41 -0.24 -11.10
C PHE A 2 6.16 0.01 -12.43
N ALA A 3 5.91 1.15 -13.05
CA ALA A 3 6.76 1.70 -14.11
C ALA A 3 8.19 1.97 -13.56
N PRO A 4 9.23 2.09 -14.42
CA PRO A 4 10.59 2.37 -13.96
C PRO A 4 10.67 3.58 -13.02
N GLU A 5 9.99 4.68 -13.39
CA GLU A 5 9.86 5.92 -12.62
C GLU A 5 8.56 5.98 -11.80
N GLY A 6 8.00 4.82 -11.44
CA GLY A 6 6.75 4.75 -10.70
C GLY A 6 6.83 5.47 -9.35
N VAL A 7 5.76 6.14 -8.95
CA VAL A 7 5.69 6.88 -7.69
C VAL A 7 4.77 6.17 -6.70
N LEU A 8 5.24 5.99 -5.46
CA LEU A 8 4.44 5.49 -4.36
C LEU A 8 4.34 6.57 -3.28
N ARG A 9 3.13 6.96 -2.91
CA ARG A 9 2.86 7.93 -1.84
C ARG A 9 1.96 7.34 -0.78
N ILE A 10 2.16 7.76 0.46
CA ILE A 10 1.28 7.43 1.58
C ILE A 10 0.75 8.73 2.15
N PHE A 11 -0.57 8.79 2.28
CA PHE A 11 -1.31 9.86 2.90
C PHE A 11 -2.02 9.32 4.14
N GLU A 12 -2.20 10.19 5.12
CA GLU A 12 -3.03 9.92 6.29
C GLU A 12 -4.26 10.81 6.22
N ARG A 13 -5.41 10.28 6.67
CA ARG A 13 -6.69 10.99 6.60
C ARG A 13 -6.59 12.39 7.20
N GLY A 14 -6.95 13.39 6.41
CA GLY A 14 -6.94 14.80 6.79
C GLY A 14 -5.62 15.53 6.52
N ASN A 15 -4.58 14.85 6.06
CA ASN A 15 -3.34 15.49 5.62
C ASN A 15 -3.36 15.69 4.10
N PRO A 16 -3.24 16.94 3.59
CA PRO A 16 -3.21 17.20 2.15
C PRO A 16 -1.90 16.76 1.48
N GLU A 17 -0.82 16.59 2.25
CA GLU A 17 0.51 16.23 1.74
C GLU A 17 0.88 14.78 2.11
N PRO A 18 1.67 14.08 1.28
CA PRO A 18 2.07 12.72 1.58
C PRO A 18 3.03 12.68 2.77
N VAL A 19 2.73 11.83 3.76
CA VAL A 19 3.63 11.58 4.91
C VAL A 19 4.86 10.76 4.51
N ARG A 20 4.78 10.04 3.38
CA ARG A 20 5.91 9.31 2.77
C ARG A 20 5.79 9.31 1.25
N GLN A 21 6.93 9.43 0.57
CA GLN A 21 7.03 9.29 -0.88
C GLN A 21 8.24 8.43 -1.26
N ARG A 22 8.11 7.62 -2.32
CA ARG A 22 9.18 6.86 -2.97
C ARG A 22 9.07 7.06 -4.47
N ILE A 23 10.19 7.24 -5.13
CA ILE A 23 10.27 7.43 -6.58
C ILE A 23 11.15 6.33 -7.18
N GLY A 24 10.60 5.67 -8.19
CA GLY A 24 11.28 4.62 -8.93
C GLY A 24 11.28 3.27 -8.21
N ARG A 25 11.52 2.22 -9.00
CA ARG A 25 11.45 0.82 -8.52
C ARG A 25 12.41 0.53 -7.37
N ALA A 26 13.59 1.15 -7.35
CA ALA A 26 14.61 0.89 -6.33
C ALA A 26 14.15 1.35 -4.94
N GLU A 27 13.67 2.60 -4.83
CA GLU A 27 13.18 3.14 -3.55
C GLU A 27 11.92 2.41 -3.07
N ILE A 28 11.03 2.04 -4.00
CA ILE A 28 9.82 1.26 -3.69
C ILE A 28 10.20 -0.13 -3.18
N ALA A 29 11.13 -0.82 -3.84
CA ALA A 29 11.60 -2.13 -3.40
C ALA A 29 12.25 -2.06 -2.02
N GLU A 30 13.06 -1.03 -1.75
CA GLU A 30 13.66 -0.81 -0.43
C GLU A 30 12.59 -0.58 0.64
N ALA A 31 11.56 0.21 0.36
CA ALA A 31 10.45 0.40 1.29
C ALA A 31 9.70 -0.90 1.60
N ILE A 32 9.51 -1.78 0.60
CA ILE A 32 8.84 -3.08 0.74
C ILE A 32 9.65 -4.03 1.63
N LYS A 33 10.99 -3.97 1.61
CA LYS A 33 11.82 -4.79 2.52
C LYS A 33 11.46 -4.55 3.99
N GLY A 34 11.04 -3.35 4.34
CA GLY A 34 10.58 -3.02 5.69
C GLY A 34 9.40 -3.88 6.19
N LEU A 35 8.66 -4.56 5.30
CA LEU A 35 7.61 -5.51 5.69
C LEU A 35 8.15 -6.75 6.40
N SER A 36 9.45 -7.05 6.32
CA SER A 36 10.07 -8.19 7.02
C SER A 36 10.03 -8.09 8.54
N ARG A 37 9.68 -6.92 9.09
CA ARG A 37 9.44 -6.75 10.53
C ARG A 37 8.13 -7.37 11.03
N TYR A 38 7.25 -7.73 10.11
CA TYR A 38 5.97 -8.37 10.40
C TYR A 38 6.10 -9.88 10.20
N ASP A 39 5.52 -10.66 11.11
CA ASP A 39 5.52 -12.13 10.99
C ASP A 39 4.68 -12.57 9.80
N VAL A 40 3.58 -11.86 9.55
CA VAL A 40 2.65 -12.11 8.45
C VAL A 40 2.13 -10.78 7.93
N THR A 41 1.99 -10.68 6.60
CA THR A 41 1.23 -9.60 5.96
C THR A 41 0.18 -10.19 5.04
N LEU A 42 -1.03 -9.63 5.06
CA LEU A 42 -2.13 -10.01 4.18
C LEU A 42 -2.79 -8.75 3.64
N HIS A 43 -2.78 -8.59 2.31
CA HIS A 43 -3.40 -7.47 1.62
C HIS A 43 -4.61 -7.97 0.84
N VAL A 44 -5.81 -7.68 1.34
CA VAL A 44 -7.05 -7.95 0.61
C VAL A 44 -7.42 -6.71 -0.17
N VAL A 45 -7.35 -6.78 -1.50
CA VAL A 45 -7.67 -5.67 -2.40
C VAL A 45 -9.00 -5.94 -3.11
N SER A 46 -9.96 -5.04 -2.94
CA SER A 46 -11.34 -5.19 -3.41
C SER A 46 -11.89 -3.89 -4.04
N ASN A 47 -13.16 -3.93 -4.46
CA ASN A 47 -13.91 -2.74 -4.92
C ASN A 47 -13.18 -1.96 -6.03
N HIS A 48 -12.66 -2.68 -7.02
CA HIS A 48 -11.89 -2.11 -8.12
C HIS A 48 -12.79 -1.31 -9.06
N TYR A 49 -12.43 -0.07 -9.30
CA TYR A 49 -12.97 0.79 -10.36
C TYR A 49 -11.81 1.27 -11.22
N VAL A 50 -11.92 1.17 -12.54
CA VAL A 50 -10.86 1.55 -13.48
C VAL A 50 -11.49 2.26 -14.66
N ASP A 51 -10.90 3.39 -15.06
CA ASP A 51 -11.25 4.12 -16.27
C ASP A 51 -10.04 4.14 -17.22
N ILE A 52 -10.23 3.65 -18.45
CA ILE A 52 -9.14 3.42 -19.42
C ILE A 52 -9.31 4.37 -20.60
N ASP A 53 -8.27 5.14 -20.89
CA ASP A 53 -8.16 6.02 -22.05
C ASP A 53 -6.92 5.64 -22.87
N GLY A 54 -7.12 4.77 -23.85
CA GLY A 54 -6.06 4.26 -24.72
C GLY A 54 -4.94 3.53 -23.96
N ASP A 55 -3.80 4.21 -23.84
CA ASP A 55 -2.57 3.72 -23.20
C ASP A 55 -2.34 4.28 -21.78
N VAL A 56 -3.32 5.02 -21.24
CA VAL A 56 -3.35 5.44 -19.84
C VAL A 56 -4.64 4.98 -19.17
N ALA A 57 -4.62 4.86 -17.85
CA ALA A 57 -5.81 4.59 -17.06
C ALA A 57 -5.69 5.20 -15.67
N THR A 58 -6.83 5.51 -15.05
CA THR A 58 -6.92 5.78 -13.62
C THR A 58 -7.66 4.64 -12.94
N GLY A 59 -7.39 4.41 -11.66
CA GLY A 59 -8.13 3.41 -10.92
C GLY A 59 -8.21 3.73 -9.44
N GLU A 60 -9.28 3.24 -8.85
CA GLU A 60 -9.52 3.24 -7.41
C GLU A 60 -9.73 1.79 -6.96
N SER A 61 -9.10 1.41 -5.86
CA SER A 61 -9.37 0.12 -5.21
C SER A 61 -9.24 0.26 -3.71
N TYR A 62 -9.95 -0.59 -2.98
CA TYR A 62 -9.92 -0.59 -1.52
C TYR A 62 -8.98 -1.69 -1.08
N CYS A 63 -8.25 -1.46 0.00
CA CYS A 63 -7.31 -2.42 0.53
C CYS A 63 -7.40 -2.47 2.04
N ARG A 64 -7.56 -3.69 2.55
CA ARG A 64 -7.37 -3.98 3.96
C ARG A 64 -6.04 -4.71 4.12
N ALA A 65 -5.04 -4.01 4.64
CA ALA A 65 -3.68 -4.51 4.82
C ALA A 65 -3.44 -4.88 6.29
N SER A 66 -3.47 -6.17 6.58
CA SER A 66 -3.20 -6.77 7.90
C SER A 66 -1.73 -7.08 8.06
N HIS A 67 -1.17 -6.75 9.22
CA HIS A 67 0.23 -6.95 9.56
C HIS A 67 0.34 -7.50 10.99
N ILE A 68 0.80 -8.74 11.12
CA ILE A 68 1.00 -9.37 12.42
C ILE A 68 2.38 -9.01 12.96
N ARG A 69 2.45 -8.52 14.21
CA ARG A 69 3.71 -8.17 14.89
C ARG A 69 3.68 -8.52 16.36
N ALA A 70 4.87 -8.56 16.98
CA ALA A 70 5.02 -8.59 18.42
C ALA A 70 4.38 -7.36 19.08
N VAL A 71 3.78 -7.56 20.25
CA VAL A 71 3.28 -6.47 21.09
C VAL A 71 4.46 -5.77 21.75
N GLU A 72 4.59 -4.46 21.53
CA GLU A 72 5.69 -3.66 22.11
C GLU A 72 5.58 -3.64 23.64
N GLY A 73 6.65 -4.04 24.33
CA GLY A 73 6.67 -4.14 25.79
C GLY A 73 5.81 -5.27 26.38
N GLY A 74 5.23 -6.14 25.55
CA GLY A 74 4.45 -7.30 25.96
C GLY A 74 5.29 -8.57 26.15
N ASP A 75 4.60 -9.68 26.42
CA ASP A 75 5.21 -11.02 26.40
C ASP A 75 5.85 -11.30 25.04
N ALA A 76 7.00 -12.00 25.01
CA ALA A 76 7.71 -12.38 23.80
C ALA A 76 6.84 -13.18 22.79
N ALA A 77 5.85 -13.92 23.28
CA ALA A 77 4.90 -14.67 22.47
C ALA A 77 3.67 -13.84 22.05
N ALA A 78 3.40 -12.70 22.68
CA ALA A 78 2.21 -11.90 22.40
C ALA A 78 2.27 -11.32 20.98
N ARG A 79 1.15 -11.40 20.25
CA ARG A 79 0.99 -10.85 18.90
C ARG A 79 -0.25 -9.98 18.79
N GLU A 80 -0.12 -8.93 18.00
CA GLU A 80 -1.23 -8.07 17.59
C GLU A 80 -1.29 -7.95 16.07
N ASN A 81 -2.49 -7.70 15.58
CA ASN A 81 -2.77 -7.39 14.19
C ASN A 81 -2.90 -5.88 14.02
N TYR A 82 -1.92 -5.27 13.36
CA TYR A 82 -2.01 -3.90 12.88
C TYR A 82 -2.60 -3.87 11.47
N VAL A 83 -3.75 -3.24 11.35
CA VAL A 83 -4.51 -3.18 10.10
C VAL A 83 -4.54 -1.75 9.59
N MET A 84 -4.25 -1.58 8.31
CA MET A 84 -4.46 -0.33 7.58
C MET A 84 -5.65 -0.52 6.64
N ASN A 85 -6.67 0.33 6.77
CA ASN A 85 -7.78 0.41 5.83
C ASN A 85 -7.48 1.55 4.85
N ILE A 86 -7.27 1.19 3.59
CA ILE A 86 -6.62 2.03 2.58
C ILE A 86 -7.53 2.15 1.37
N ARG A 87 -7.54 3.33 0.76
CA ARG A 87 -8.01 3.55 -0.61
C ARG A 87 -6.81 3.82 -1.50
N TYR A 88 -6.57 2.96 -2.47
CA TYR A 88 -5.55 3.18 -3.50
C TYR A 88 -6.14 4.06 -4.59
N LEU A 89 -5.44 5.15 -4.90
CA LEU A 89 -5.69 5.98 -6.08
C LEU A 89 -4.50 5.82 -7.01
N ASP A 90 -4.72 5.14 -8.13
CA ASP A 90 -3.67 4.68 -9.04
C ASP A 90 -3.76 5.38 -10.40
N ASP A 91 -2.60 5.77 -10.94
CA ASP A 91 -2.43 6.07 -12.36
C ASP A 91 -1.69 4.90 -13.02
N PHE A 92 -2.12 4.48 -14.19
CA PHE A 92 -1.52 3.40 -14.96
C PHE A 92 -1.09 3.86 -16.35
N ILE A 93 -0.03 3.24 -16.87
CA ILE A 93 0.43 3.39 -18.24
C ILE A 93 0.56 2.01 -18.90
N ARG A 94 0.16 1.89 -20.16
CA ARG A 94 0.41 0.71 -20.98
C ARG A 94 1.79 0.83 -21.59
N THR A 95 2.64 -0.16 -21.34
CA THR A 95 3.96 -0.28 -21.96
C THR A 95 3.94 -1.41 -22.98
N THR A 96 5.03 -1.58 -23.75
CA THR A 96 5.22 -2.74 -24.63
C THR A 96 5.19 -4.08 -23.88
N GLU A 97 5.46 -4.07 -22.58
CA GLU A 97 5.38 -5.23 -21.69
C GLU A 97 4.06 -5.29 -20.89
N GLY A 98 3.04 -4.54 -21.32
CA GLY A 98 1.73 -4.44 -20.68
C GLY A 98 1.60 -3.31 -19.67
N TRP A 99 0.49 -3.31 -18.94
CA TRP A 99 0.15 -2.26 -17.97
C TRP A 99 1.14 -2.21 -16.79
N ARG A 100 1.44 -0.99 -16.33
CA ARG A 100 2.28 -0.70 -15.18
C ARG A 100 1.63 0.40 -14.33
N ILE A 101 1.88 0.36 -13.02
CA ILE A 101 1.48 1.43 -12.10
C ILE A 101 2.47 2.59 -12.28
N ALA A 102 2.01 3.72 -12.82
CA ALA A 102 2.78 4.95 -12.92
C ALA A 102 2.81 5.69 -11.58
N LYS A 103 1.67 5.72 -10.88
CA LYS A 103 1.54 6.31 -9.55
C LYS A 103 0.59 5.47 -8.72
N ARG A 104 0.90 5.30 -7.44
CA ARG A 104 -0.01 4.75 -6.44
C ARG A 104 0.00 5.63 -5.20
N GLU A 105 -1.16 6.12 -4.84
CA GLU A 105 -1.38 6.86 -3.60
C GLU A 105 -2.16 5.99 -2.62
N LEU A 106 -1.58 5.74 -1.45
CA LEU A 106 -2.21 5.05 -0.34
C LEU A 106 -2.90 6.09 0.52
N GLN A 107 -4.20 6.25 0.36
CA GLN A 107 -5.01 7.05 1.26
C GLN A 107 -5.37 6.17 2.47
N VAL A 108 -4.62 6.30 3.58
CA VAL A 108 -4.91 5.57 4.81
C VAL A 108 -6.08 6.25 5.51
N GLU A 109 -7.26 5.63 5.42
CA GLU A 109 -8.49 6.16 5.99
C GLU A 109 -8.49 6.06 7.51
N PHE A 110 -8.11 4.88 8.02
CA PHE A 110 -7.92 4.63 9.44
C PHE A 110 -7.09 3.36 9.65
N THR A 111 -6.62 3.20 10.88
CA THR A 111 -5.87 2.02 11.30
C THR A 111 -6.51 1.39 12.53
N GLU A 112 -6.36 0.09 12.67
CA GLU A 112 -6.90 -0.68 13.78
C GLU A 112 -5.78 -1.54 14.36
N VAL A 113 -5.81 -1.75 15.67
CA VAL A 113 -4.92 -2.71 16.35
C VAL A 113 -5.80 -3.63 17.19
N SER A 114 -5.61 -4.93 17.05
CA SER A 114 -6.31 -5.94 17.83
C SER A 114 -5.37 -7.05 18.28
N PRO A 115 -5.53 -7.62 19.49
CA PRO A 115 -4.83 -8.84 19.86
C PRO A 115 -5.14 -9.99 18.90
N ILE A 116 -4.25 -10.98 18.83
CA ILE A 116 -4.48 -12.25 18.14
C ILE A 116 -4.58 -13.34 19.20
N LEU A 117 -5.55 -14.24 19.05
CA LEU A 117 -5.79 -15.37 19.95
C LEU A 117 -4.78 -16.50 19.72
#